data_AF-A0A0V0SAU7-F1
#
_entry.id   AF-A0A0V0SAU7-F1
#
_cell.length_a   1.000
_cell.length_b   1.000
_cell.length_c   1.000
_cell.angle_alpha   90.00
_cell.angle_beta   90.00
_cell.angle_gamma   90.00
#
_symmetry.space_group_name_H-M   'P 1'
#
loop_
_entity.id
_entity.type
_entity.pdbx_description
1 polymer ?
#
loop_
_entity_poly.entity_id
_entity_poly.type
_entity_poly.pdbx_seq_one_letter_code
_entity_poly.pdbx_strand_id
1 'polypeptide(L)'
;MNDRSNLVSSFPAPPIHYISQCTDSNIKDNLILPPPPPIQGAYTMFGVQYNTEDMIIQPLENQGIRRLYPNTPNFDRKVELKKLNHSIIANFLDLLEILIRCPSSPERERKIEDLNLLFINFHHLVNEFRPHQACQSLMLMLERQYKERMCYVNHFRDHFQAVEENLSNCLDNFPDQLEMKFLNDPTLKKIWIDCMQKSHMKRSESEKSNQIVEMKIDPEDIALCHLADKIVHRNC
;
A
#
# COMPACT_ATOMS: atom_id res chain seq x y z
N MET A 1 22.14 -36.90 40.97
CA MET A 1 22.43 -35.46 40.81
C MET A 1 22.40 -35.14 39.33
N ASN A 2 21.33 -34.50 38.86
CA ASN A 2 21.33 -33.89 37.54
C ASN A 2 20.48 -32.61 37.65
N ASP A 3 21.12 -31.57 38.20
CA ASP A 3 20.59 -30.21 38.23
C ASP A 3 20.49 -29.70 36.79
N ARG A 4 19.31 -29.86 36.19
CA ARG A 4 18.91 -29.00 35.07
C ARG A 4 18.29 -27.77 35.69
N SER A 5 19.13 -26.75 35.85
CA SER A 5 18.74 -25.38 36.18
C SER A 5 17.47 -24.99 35.41
N ASN A 6 16.44 -24.63 36.18
CA ASN A 6 15.20 -24.04 35.70
C ASN A 6 15.53 -22.76 34.92
N LEU A 7 15.74 -22.89 33.60
CA LEU A 7 15.65 -21.77 32.67
C LEU A 7 14.17 -21.39 32.56
N VAL A 8 13.71 -20.57 33.51
CA VAL A 8 12.39 -19.95 33.45
C VAL A 8 12.44 -18.88 32.36
N SER A 9 12.01 -19.23 31.17
CA SER A 9 11.68 -18.26 30.13
C SER A 9 10.54 -17.37 30.64
N SER A 10 10.70 -16.06 30.55
CA SER A 10 9.62 -15.09 30.84
C SER A 10 8.46 -15.17 29.85
N PHE A 11 8.64 -15.85 28.72
CA PHE A 11 7.63 -16.05 27.68
C PHE A 11 7.10 -17.49 27.68
N PRO A 12 5.79 -17.67 27.42
CA PRO A 12 5.21 -19.00 27.30
C PRO A 12 5.89 -19.78 26.19
N ALA A 13 6.06 -21.09 26.40
CA ALA A 13 6.52 -21.98 25.33
C ALA A 13 5.56 -21.89 24.14
N PRO A 14 6.07 -21.93 22.91
CA PRO A 14 5.21 -21.86 21.74
C PRO A 14 4.26 -23.08 21.71
N PRO A 15 3.05 -22.95 21.12
CA PRO A 15 2.08 -24.04 21.15
C PRO A 15 2.61 -25.27 20.39
N ILE A 16 2.85 -26.34 21.13
CA ILE A 16 3.54 -27.56 20.65
C ILE A 16 2.81 -28.20 19.46
N HIS A 17 1.48 -28.12 19.43
CA HIS A 17 0.66 -28.68 18.34
C HIS A 17 1.02 -28.11 16.96
N TYR A 18 1.33 -26.81 16.86
CA TYR A 18 1.71 -26.20 15.58
C TYR A 18 3.12 -26.61 15.14
N ILE A 19 4.07 -26.74 16.08
CA ILE A 19 5.47 -27.04 15.75
C ILE A 19 5.66 -28.52 15.42
N SER A 20 4.94 -29.41 16.11
CA SER A 20 5.09 -30.87 15.93
C SER A 20 4.81 -31.34 14.49
N GLN A 21 3.97 -30.61 13.76
CA GLN A 21 3.58 -30.95 12.39
C GLN A 21 4.51 -30.32 11.34
N CYS A 22 5.29 -29.31 11.71
CA CYS A 22 6.24 -28.61 10.85
C CYS A 22 7.60 -29.33 10.80
N THR A 23 7.63 -30.53 10.22
CA THR A 23 8.87 -31.28 9.96
C THR A 23 9.28 -31.19 8.48
N ASP A 24 10.58 -31.32 8.20
CA ASP A 24 11.11 -31.26 6.83
C ASP A 24 10.46 -32.28 5.87
N SER A 25 10.09 -33.45 6.39
CA SER A 25 9.34 -34.46 5.64
C SER A 25 7.92 -33.99 5.30
N ASN A 26 7.18 -33.47 6.29
CA ASN A 26 5.82 -32.98 6.07
C ASN A 26 5.78 -31.74 5.16
N ILE A 27 6.82 -30.91 5.18
CA ILE A 27 6.97 -29.78 4.26
C ILE A 27 7.11 -30.28 2.81
N LYS A 28 8.00 -31.26 2.59
CA LYS A 28 8.21 -31.85 1.25
C LYS A 28 6.94 -32.52 0.72
N ASP A 29 6.20 -33.17 1.59
CA ASP A 29 4.97 -33.89 1.25
C ASP A 29 3.72 -32.99 1.26
N ASN A 30 3.86 -31.67 1.46
CA ASN A 30 2.77 -30.69 1.58
C ASN A 30 1.67 -31.07 2.59
N LEU A 31 2.03 -31.76 3.67
CA LEU A 31 1.13 -32.22 4.73
C LEU A 31 0.90 -31.18 5.83
N ILE A 32 1.45 -29.98 5.69
CA ILE A 32 1.26 -28.89 6.66
C ILE A 32 -0.15 -28.34 6.53
N LEU A 33 -0.85 -28.26 7.65
CA LEU A 33 -2.15 -27.60 7.71
C LEU A 33 -1.99 -26.09 7.45
N PRO A 34 -2.81 -25.50 6.55
CA PRO A 34 -2.84 -24.04 6.42
C PRO A 34 -3.26 -23.40 7.74
N PRO A 35 -2.93 -22.11 7.96
CA PRO A 35 -3.38 -21.41 9.16
C PRO A 35 -4.91 -21.49 9.29
N PRO A 36 -5.43 -21.52 10.52
CA PRO A 36 -6.88 -21.51 10.73
C PRO A 36 -7.48 -20.24 10.10
N PRO A 37 -8.72 -20.31 9.58
CA PRO A 37 -9.39 -19.15 9.02
C PRO A 37 -9.53 -18.05 10.09
N PRO A 38 -9.55 -16.77 9.68
CA PRO A 38 -9.79 -15.66 10.60
C PRO A 38 -11.09 -15.87 11.40
N ILE A 39 -11.04 -15.58 12.69
CA ILE A 39 -12.22 -15.67 13.57
C ILE A 39 -13.24 -14.61 13.14
N GLN A 40 -14.50 -15.03 12.99
CA GLN A 40 -15.64 -14.16 12.74
C GLN A 40 -16.51 -14.07 14.00
N GLY A 41 -16.96 -12.87 14.35
CA GLY A 41 -17.73 -12.57 15.55
C GLY A 41 -16.88 -12.14 16.74
N ALA A 42 -17.30 -12.52 17.95
CA ALA A 42 -16.66 -12.09 19.19
C ALA A 42 -15.34 -12.84 19.44
N TYR A 43 -14.26 -12.10 19.70
CA TYR A 43 -12.95 -12.63 20.11
C TYR A 43 -12.40 -11.83 21.29
N THR A 44 -11.55 -12.46 22.10
CA THR A 44 -10.89 -11.77 23.22
C THR A 44 -9.43 -11.53 22.90
N MET A 45 -8.98 -10.29 23.04
CA MET A 45 -7.58 -9.91 22.84
C MET A 45 -7.13 -9.07 24.05
N PHE A 46 -6.07 -9.52 24.73
CA PHE A 46 -5.54 -8.91 25.96
C PHE A 46 -6.60 -8.70 27.06
N GLY A 47 -7.55 -9.62 27.19
CA GLY A 47 -8.62 -9.55 28.19
C GLY A 47 -9.79 -8.62 27.82
N VAL A 48 -9.76 -8.01 26.64
CA VAL A 48 -10.85 -7.18 26.11
C VAL A 48 -11.59 -7.97 25.04
N GLN A 49 -12.93 -7.97 25.10
CA GLN A 49 -13.75 -8.55 24.04
C GLN A 49 -13.89 -7.57 22.87
N TYR A 50 -13.74 -8.09 21.67
CA TYR A 50 -13.87 -7.41 20.39
C TYR A 50 -14.83 -8.18 19.50
N ASN A 51 -15.49 -7.50 18.57
CA ASN A 51 -16.28 -8.13 17.51
C ASN A 51 -15.70 -7.75 16.15
N THR A 52 -15.69 -8.69 15.20
CA THR A 52 -15.17 -8.46 13.84
C THR A 52 -16.01 -7.46 13.05
N GLU A 53 -17.30 -7.33 13.38
CA GLU A 53 -18.24 -6.44 12.67
C GLU A 53 -18.22 -4.99 13.18
N ASP A 54 -17.57 -4.74 14.31
CA ASP A 54 -17.61 -3.42 14.89
C ASP A 54 -16.77 -2.43 14.08
N MET A 55 -17.21 -1.17 14.08
CA MET A 55 -16.39 -0.08 13.56
C MET A 55 -15.03 -0.06 14.29
N ILE A 56 -13.96 0.09 13.50
CA ILE A 56 -12.57 0.19 14.02
C ILE A 56 -12.47 1.28 15.11
N ILE A 57 -13.26 2.35 14.95
CA ILE A 57 -13.39 3.43 15.93
C ILE A 57 -14.74 3.28 16.60
N GLN A 58 -14.73 2.87 17.86
CA GLN A 58 -15.92 2.73 18.69
C GLN A 58 -16.49 4.10 19.06
N PRO A 59 -17.81 4.30 18.97
CA PRO A 59 -18.43 5.55 19.41
C PRO A 59 -18.23 5.76 20.92
N LEU A 60 -18.06 7.03 21.32
CA LEU A 60 -17.86 7.42 22.72
C LEU A 60 -19.01 6.94 23.63
N GLU A 61 -20.22 6.86 23.09
CA GLU A 61 -21.43 6.45 23.79
C GLU A 61 -21.35 4.99 24.26
N ASN A 62 -20.65 4.11 23.54
CA ASN A 62 -20.45 2.71 23.93
C ASN A 62 -19.57 2.58 25.19
N GLN A 63 -18.74 3.60 25.45
CA GLN A 63 -17.87 3.65 26.63
C GLN A 63 -18.51 4.45 27.78
N GLY A 64 -19.76 4.89 27.62
CA GLY A 64 -20.43 5.77 28.58
C GLY A 64 -19.84 7.18 28.64
N ILE A 65 -19.07 7.58 27.63
CA ILE A 65 -18.39 8.87 27.60
C ILE A 65 -19.27 9.89 26.90
N ARG A 66 -19.45 11.05 27.54
CA ARG A 66 -20.23 12.14 26.97
C ARG A 66 -19.50 12.75 25.78
N ARG A 67 -20.18 12.74 24.63
CA ARG A 67 -19.73 13.43 23.42
C ARG A 67 -19.96 14.95 23.52
N LEU A 68 -18.94 15.73 23.15
CA LEU A 68 -18.94 17.20 23.26
C LEU A 68 -19.19 17.93 21.92
N TYR A 69 -19.36 17.19 20.83
CA TYR A 69 -19.54 17.73 19.48
C TYR A 69 -20.73 17.03 18.77
N PRO A 70 -21.32 17.64 17.73
CA PRO A 70 -22.49 17.08 17.06
C PRO A 70 -22.25 15.68 16.47
N ASN A 71 -23.28 14.84 16.48
CA ASN A 71 -23.30 13.54 15.79
C ASN A 71 -24.01 13.61 14.43
N THR A 72 -23.98 14.78 13.77
CA THR A 72 -24.62 14.93 12.46
C THR A 72 -23.72 14.35 11.35
N PRO A 73 -24.27 13.79 10.26
CA PRO A 73 -23.46 13.11 9.24
C PRO A 73 -22.43 14.00 8.53
N ASN A 74 -22.63 15.33 8.51
CA ASN A 74 -21.88 16.28 7.68
C ASN A 74 -21.34 17.50 8.43
N PHE A 75 -21.05 17.41 9.74
CA PHE A 75 -20.45 18.55 10.43
C PHE A 75 -18.96 18.73 10.06
N ASP A 76 -18.49 19.98 10.13
CA ASP A 76 -17.09 20.28 9.90
C ASP A 76 -16.23 19.88 11.11
N ARG A 77 -15.60 18.71 11.00
CA ARG A 77 -14.68 18.18 12.02
C ARG A 77 -13.53 19.14 12.34
N LYS A 78 -13.06 19.94 11.39
CA LYS A 78 -11.95 20.88 11.61
C LYS A 78 -12.38 22.02 12.55
N VAL A 79 -13.61 22.49 12.39
CA VAL A 79 -14.17 23.54 13.25
C VAL A 79 -14.36 23.02 14.67
N GLU A 80 -14.91 21.81 14.83
CA GLU A 80 -15.10 21.21 16.16
C GLU A 80 -13.78 20.89 16.84
N LEU A 81 -12.77 20.40 16.10
CA LEU A 81 -11.43 20.18 16.65
C LEU A 81 -10.80 21.49 17.14
N LYS A 82 -10.98 22.59 16.40
CA LYS A 82 -10.56 23.91 16.84
C LYS A 82 -11.29 24.33 18.11
N LYS A 83 -12.62 24.18 18.18
CA LYS A 83 -13.40 24.54 19.39
C LYS A 83 -12.92 23.75 20.61
N LEU A 84 -12.72 22.44 20.47
CA LEU A 84 -12.17 21.60 21.53
C LEU A 84 -10.78 22.06 21.95
N ASN A 85 -9.89 22.40 21.02
CA ASN A 85 -8.55 22.92 21.35
C ASN A 85 -8.62 24.22 22.16
N HIS A 86 -9.47 25.17 21.76
CA HIS A 86 -9.66 26.40 22.53
C HIS A 86 -10.22 26.10 23.93
N SER A 87 -11.16 25.15 24.04
CA SER A 87 -11.72 24.72 25.33
C SER A 87 -10.69 24.05 26.24
N ILE A 88 -9.78 23.24 25.68
CA ILE A 88 -8.66 22.62 26.42
C ILE A 88 -7.75 23.70 26.98
N ILE A 89 -7.35 24.68 26.15
CA ILE A 89 -6.46 25.77 26.59
C ILE A 89 -7.12 26.61 27.68
N ALA A 90 -8.40 26.97 27.52
CA ALA A 90 -9.15 27.72 28.53
C ALA A 90 -9.22 26.96 29.85
N ASN A 91 -9.58 25.67 29.83
CA ASN A 91 -9.63 24.85 31.04
C ASN A 91 -8.26 24.68 31.71
N PHE A 92 -7.18 24.61 30.93
CA PHE A 92 -5.83 24.57 31.47
C PHE A 92 -5.45 25.88 32.18
N LEU A 93 -5.81 27.03 31.62
CA LEU A 93 -5.58 28.33 32.27
C LEU A 93 -6.39 28.47 33.56
N ASP A 94 -7.66 28.05 33.56
CA ASP A 94 -8.49 28.01 34.77
C ASP A 94 -7.86 27.12 35.86
N LEU A 95 -7.33 25.95 35.46
CA LEU A 95 -6.65 25.04 36.38
C LEU A 95 -5.39 25.68 36.96
N LEU A 96 -4.59 26.39 36.15
CA LEU A 96 -3.42 27.12 36.64
C LEU A 96 -3.83 28.20 37.65
N GLU A 97 -4.90 28.95 37.39
CA GLU A 97 -5.40 29.95 38.32
C GLU A 97 -5.82 29.35 39.67
N ILE A 98 -6.51 28.20 39.65
CA ILE A 98 -6.88 27.45 40.86
C ILE A 98 -5.63 27.01 41.62
N LEU A 99 -4.62 26.47 40.93
CA LEU A 99 -3.37 26.02 41.56
C LEU A 99 -2.59 27.16 42.22
N ILE A 100 -2.60 28.36 41.62
CA ILE A 100 -1.94 29.54 42.19
C ILE A 100 -2.70 30.06 43.42
N ARG A 101 -4.04 30.10 43.37
CA ARG A 101 -4.87 30.67 44.44
C ARG A 101 -5.09 29.70 45.61
N CYS A 102 -5.52 28.48 45.33
CA CYS A 102 -5.84 27.46 46.34
C CYS A 102 -5.63 26.04 45.78
N PRO A 103 -4.42 25.47 45.88
CA PRO A 103 -4.11 24.17 45.28
C PRO A 103 -4.86 22.99 45.91
N SER A 104 -5.37 23.15 47.14
CA SER A 104 -6.14 22.13 47.86
C SER A 104 -7.65 22.21 47.60
N SER A 105 -8.10 23.10 46.70
CA SER A 105 -9.53 23.20 46.36
C SER A 105 -10.00 21.93 45.61
N PRO A 106 -11.20 21.39 45.92
CA PRO A 106 -11.80 20.30 45.15
C PRO A 106 -12.13 20.70 43.69
N GLU A 107 -12.13 22.00 43.38
CA GLU A 107 -12.31 22.50 42.01
C GLU A 107 -11.15 22.08 41.08
N ARG A 108 -9.97 21.83 41.64
CA ARG A 108 -8.82 21.29 40.91
C ARG A 108 -9.16 19.94 40.29
N GLU A 109 -9.74 19.03 41.07
CA GLU A 109 -10.09 17.68 40.62
C GLU A 109 -11.16 17.72 39.53
N ARG A 110 -12.18 18.58 39.70
CA ARG A 110 -13.22 18.80 38.67
C ARG A 110 -12.63 19.31 37.36
N LYS A 111 -11.71 20.27 37.40
CA LYS A 111 -11.04 20.77 36.19
C LYS A 111 -10.14 19.74 35.51
N ILE A 112 -9.53 18.84 36.28
CA ILE A 112 -8.77 17.71 35.73
C ILE A 112 -9.72 16.73 35.03
N GLU A 113 -10.89 16.43 35.60
CA GLU A 113 -11.91 15.59 34.97
C GLU A 113 -12.45 16.22 33.68
N ASP A 114 -12.74 17.52 33.68
CA ASP A 114 -13.16 18.27 32.49
C ASP A 114 -12.08 18.20 31.38
N LEU A 115 -10.81 18.37 31.73
CA LEU A 115 -9.69 18.23 30.80
C LEU A 115 -9.59 16.82 30.24
N ASN A 116 -9.71 15.78 31.08
CA ASN A 116 -9.71 14.39 30.64
C ASN A 116 -10.82 14.14 29.62
N LEU A 117 -12.04 14.63 29.89
CA LEU A 117 -13.17 14.49 28.97
C LEU A 117 -12.91 15.20 27.65
N LEU A 118 -12.34 16.42 27.68
CA LEU A 118 -11.97 17.18 26.48
C LEU A 118 -10.92 16.44 25.65
N PHE A 119 -9.89 15.88 26.26
CA PHE A 119 -8.85 15.12 25.55
C PHE A 119 -9.40 13.83 24.94
N ILE A 120 -10.25 13.08 25.65
CA ILE A 120 -10.89 11.89 25.09
C ILE A 120 -11.70 12.24 23.83
N ASN A 121 -12.52 13.30 23.90
CA ASN A 121 -13.30 13.78 22.76
C ASN A 121 -12.42 14.25 21.61
N PHE A 122 -11.32 14.95 21.91
CA PHE A 122 -10.35 15.41 20.91
C PHE A 122 -9.69 14.23 20.20
N HIS A 123 -9.23 13.22 20.95
CA HIS A 123 -8.62 12.02 20.40
C HIS A 123 -9.60 11.24 19.53
N HIS A 124 -10.85 11.08 19.97
CA HIS A 124 -11.86 10.40 19.19
C HIS A 124 -12.11 11.11 17.85
N LEU A 125 -12.24 12.45 17.85
CA LEU A 125 -12.43 13.21 16.62
C LEU A 125 -11.22 13.14 15.66
N VAL A 126 -9.99 13.07 16.19
CA VAL A 126 -8.78 12.81 15.39
C VAL A 126 -8.80 11.39 14.82
N ASN A 127 -9.22 10.41 15.62
CA ASN A 127 -9.31 9.02 15.18
C ASN A 127 -10.31 8.87 14.04
N GLU A 128 -11.49 9.50 14.12
CA GLU A 128 -12.47 9.55 13.03
C GLU A 128 -11.88 10.09 11.71
N PHE A 129 -10.84 10.90 11.76
CA PHE A 129 -10.19 11.47 10.57
C PHE A 129 -9.13 10.55 9.93
N ARG A 130 -8.70 9.49 10.63
CA ARG A 130 -7.65 8.56 10.15
C ARG A 130 -7.99 7.87 8.83
N PRO A 131 -9.22 7.37 8.59
CA PRO A 131 -9.56 6.75 7.30
C PRO A 131 -9.43 7.74 6.14
N HIS A 132 -9.90 8.97 6.32
CA HIS A 132 -9.76 10.02 5.32
C HIS A 132 -8.28 10.35 5.06
N GLN A 133 -7.47 10.45 6.12
CA GLN A 133 -6.01 10.66 5.99
C GLN A 133 -5.35 9.51 5.19
N ALA A 134 -5.70 8.26 5.47
CA ALA A 134 -5.15 7.11 4.75
C ALA A 134 -5.48 7.15 3.25
N CYS A 135 -6.72 7.49 2.88
CA CYS A 135 -7.12 7.65 1.48
C CYS A 135 -6.32 8.77 0.78
N GLN A 136 -6.14 9.92 1.43
CA GLN A 136 -5.33 11.02 0.89
C GLN A 136 -3.86 10.61 0.72
N SER A 137 -3.31 9.88 1.69
CA SER A 137 -1.96 9.34 1.60
C SER A 137 -1.80 8.37 0.43
N LEU A 138 -2.80 7.50 0.21
CA LEU A 138 -2.83 6.57 -0.93
C LEU A 138 -2.89 7.32 -2.26
N MET A 139 -3.74 8.33 -2.36
CA MET A 139 -3.86 9.17 -3.56
C MET A 139 -2.53 9.84 -3.91
N LEU A 140 -1.87 10.46 -2.93
CA LEU A 140 -0.55 11.07 -3.13
C LEU A 140 0.51 10.04 -3.56
N MET A 141 0.46 8.83 -3.01
CA MET A 141 1.35 7.74 -3.41
C MET A 141 1.12 7.35 -4.88
N LEU A 142 -0.13 7.20 -5.29
CA LEU A 142 -0.49 6.86 -6.68
C LEU A 142 -0.11 7.97 -7.67
N GLU A 143 -0.33 9.22 -7.30
CA GLU A 143 0.10 10.37 -8.10
C GLU A 143 1.62 10.40 -8.30
N ARG A 144 2.38 10.08 -7.25
CA ARG A 144 3.84 9.97 -7.34
C ARG A 144 4.25 8.85 -8.29
N GLN A 145 3.66 7.65 -8.14
CA GLN A 145 3.95 6.51 -9.01
C GLN A 145 3.61 6.82 -10.47
N TYR A 146 2.49 7.51 -10.72
CA TYR A 146 2.12 7.95 -12.05
C TYR A 146 3.18 8.88 -12.66
N LYS A 147 3.63 9.89 -11.91
CA LYS A 147 4.68 10.82 -12.36
C LYS A 147 6.01 10.11 -12.64
N GLU A 148 6.42 9.19 -11.78
CA GLU A 148 7.64 8.39 -11.96
C GLU A 148 7.53 7.54 -13.24
N ARG A 149 6.41 6.86 -13.47
CA ARG A 149 6.16 6.08 -14.70
C ARG A 149 6.21 6.95 -15.95
N MET A 150 5.59 8.13 -15.93
CA MET A 150 5.65 9.07 -17.06
C MET A 150 7.07 9.56 -17.34
N CYS A 151 7.87 9.80 -16.30
CA CYS A 151 9.28 10.13 -16.44
C CYS A 151 10.04 9.00 -17.15
N TYR A 152 9.84 7.74 -16.76
CA TYR A 152 10.45 6.59 -17.43
C TYR A 152 10.03 6.48 -18.90
N VAL A 153 8.75 6.68 -19.21
CA VAL A 153 8.24 6.64 -20.60
C VAL A 153 8.91 7.72 -21.45
N ASN A 154 9.02 8.95 -20.94
CA ASN A 154 9.70 10.03 -21.64
C ASN A 154 11.18 9.71 -21.84
N HIS A 155 11.85 9.19 -20.81
CA HIS A 155 13.24 8.78 -20.89
C HIS A 155 13.48 7.70 -21.94
N PHE A 156 12.59 6.69 -22.02
CA PHE A 156 12.65 5.69 -23.08
C PHE A 156 12.48 6.31 -24.46
N ARG A 157 11.52 7.22 -24.62
CA ARG A 157 11.29 7.92 -25.89
C ARG A 157 12.52 8.71 -26.34
N ASP A 158 13.15 9.44 -25.43
CA ASP A 158 14.38 10.20 -25.71
C ASP A 158 15.52 9.25 -26.15
N HIS A 159 15.65 8.10 -25.48
CA HIS A 159 16.63 7.08 -25.86
C HIS A 159 16.34 6.44 -27.23
N PHE A 160 15.08 6.15 -27.55
CA PHE A 160 14.70 5.63 -28.87
C PHE A 160 15.03 6.65 -29.97
N GLN A 161 14.69 7.91 -29.76
CA GLN A 161 15.01 8.97 -30.72
C GLN A 161 16.53 9.09 -30.93
N ALA A 162 17.32 9.08 -29.85
CA ALA A 162 18.77 9.11 -29.97
C ALA A 162 19.35 7.89 -30.72
N VAL A 163 18.76 6.71 -30.54
CA VAL A 163 19.14 5.50 -31.28
C VAL A 163 18.78 5.60 -32.77
N GLU A 164 17.58 6.09 -33.09
CA GLU A 164 17.15 6.34 -34.47
C GLU A 164 18.05 7.37 -35.17
N GLU A 165 18.37 8.48 -34.51
CA GLU A 165 19.30 9.49 -35.02
C GLU A 165 20.69 8.89 -35.27
N ASN A 166 21.21 8.08 -34.35
CA ASN A 166 22.50 7.40 -34.53
C ASN A 166 22.47 6.38 -35.69
N LEU A 167 21.39 5.62 -35.84
CA LEU A 167 21.20 4.68 -36.96
C LEU A 167 21.11 5.41 -38.30
N SER A 168 20.35 6.51 -38.38
CA SER A 168 20.29 7.37 -39.57
C SER A 168 21.68 7.89 -39.91
N ASN A 169 22.40 8.45 -38.93
CA ASN A 169 23.77 8.92 -39.12
C ASN A 169 24.69 7.79 -39.60
N CYS A 170 24.57 6.56 -39.10
CA CYS A 170 25.34 5.43 -39.61
C CYS A 170 24.99 5.11 -41.06
N LEU A 171 23.70 5.07 -41.40
CA LEU A 171 23.20 4.81 -42.76
C LEU A 171 23.67 5.89 -43.75
N ASP A 172 23.62 7.16 -43.37
CA ASP A 172 24.06 8.28 -44.21
C ASP A 172 25.57 8.31 -44.41
N ASN A 173 26.34 7.75 -43.47
CA ASN A 173 27.80 7.61 -43.57
C ASN A 173 28.26 6.25 -44.13
N PHE A 174 27.35 5.43 -44.67
CA PHE A 174 27.78 4.21 -45.38
C PHE A 174 28.59 4.57 -46.62
N PRO A 175 29.79 4.00 -46.83
CA PRO A 175 30.55 4.26 -48.05
C PRO A 175 29.81 3.65 -49.25
N ASP A 176 29.38 4.48 -50.20
CA ASP A 176 28.78 4.03 -51.49
C ASP A 176 29.66 2.99 -52.23
N GLN A 177 30.96 2.93 -51.91
CA GLN A 177 31.92 2.02 -52.52
C GLN A 177 31.99 0.63 -51.87
N LEU A 178 31.25 0.36 -50.80
CA LEU A 178 31.32 -0.95 -50.12
C LEU A 178 30.64 -2.06 -50.93
N GLU A 179 29.55 -1.75 -51.65
CA GLU A 179 28.85 -2.74 -52.48
C GLU A 179 29.77 -3.37 -53.53
N MET A 180 30.69 -2.59 -54.11
CA MET A 180 31.57 -3.08 -55.18
C MET A 180 32.76 -3.91 -54.66
N LYS A 181 33.18 -3.77 -53.40
CA LYS A 181 34.27 -4.59 -52.84
C LYS A 181 33.75 -5.83 -52.12
N PHE A 182 32.62 -5.72 -51.43
CA PHE A 182 32.04 -6.82 -50.66
C PHE A 182 31.39 -7.89 -51.54
N LEU A 183 30.76 -7.51 -52.67
CA LEU A 183 30.20 -8.47 -53.64
C LEU A 183 31.25 -9.16 -54.53
N ASN A 184 32.47 -8.66 -54.57
CA ASN A 184 33.56 -9.24 -55.37
C ASN A 184 34.35 -10.32 -54.62
N ASP A 185 34.19 -10.44 -53.30
CA ASP A 185 34.71 -11.57 -52.54
C ASP A 185 33.70 -12.74 -52.58
N PRO A 186 34.02 -13.85 -53.27
CA PRO A 186 33.09 -14.97 -53.45
C PRO A 186 32.70 -15.64 -52.12
N THR A 187 33.55 -15.51 -51.08
CA THR A 187 33.33 -16.09 -49.76
C THR A 187 32.30 -15.31 -48.96
N LEU A 188 32.43 -13.98 -48.95
CA LEU A 188 31.52 -13.08 -48.24
C LEU A 188 30.16 -12.97 -48.94
N LYS A 189 30.14 -13.00 -50.27
CA LYS A 189 28.90 -13.07 -51.06
C LYS A 189 28.09 -14.32 -50.73
N LYS A 190 28.75 -15.47 -50.55
CA LYS A 190 28.10 -16.72 -50.13
C LYS A 190 27.52 -16.62 -48.72
N ILE A 191 28.27 -16.03 -47.78
CA ILE A 191 27.82 -15.81 -46.39
C ILE A 191 26.61 -14.87 -46.33
N TRP A 192 26.62 -13.79 -47.13
CA TRP A 192 25.52 -12.84 -47.20
C TRP A 192 24.25 -13.46 -47.78
N ILE A 193 24.37 -14.25 -48.86
CA ILE A 193 23.26 -15.00 -49.45
C ILE A 193 22.71 -16.04 -48.47
N ASP A 194 23.56 -16.79 -47.77
CA ASP A 194 23.13 -17.77 -46.76
C ASP A 194 22.38 -17.11 -45.58
N CYS A 195 22.84 -15.94 -45.12
CA CYS A 195 22.18 -15.21 -44.05
C CYS A 195 20.83 -14.63 -44.47
N MET A 196 20.71 -14.10 -45.70
CA MET A 196 19.45 -13.56 -46.23
C MET A 196 18.45 -14.64 -46.67
N GLN A 197 18.93 -15.80 -47.13
CA GLN A 197 18.05 -16.95 -47.41
C GLN A 197 17.57 -17.63 -46.11
N LYS A 198 18.40 -17.66 -45.05
CA LYS A 198 17.96 -18.13 -43.72
C LYS A 198 16.94 -17.19 -43.06
N SER A 199 17.03 -15.88 -43.28
CA SER A 199 16.01 -14.94 -42.78
C SER A 199 14.67 -15.12 -43.51
N HIS A 200 14.67 -15.42 -44.81
CA HIS A 200 13.45 -15.74 -45.56
C HIS A 200 12.83 -17.10 -45.20
N MET A 201 13.63 -18.15 -44.95
CA MET A 201 13.08 -19.44 -44.47
C MET A 201 12.48 -19.32 -43.06
N LYS A 202 13.13 -18.61 -42.13
CA LYS A 202 12.58 -18.38 -40.79
C LYS A 202 11.30 -17.55 -40.81
N ARG A 203 11.17 -16.58 -41.74
CA ARG A 203 9.95 -15.76 -41.87
C ARG A 203 8.75 -16.60 -42.34
N SER A 204 8.97 -17.57 -43.24
CA SER A 204 7.93 -18.49 -43.70
C SER A 204 7.50 -19.56 -42.68
N GLU A 205 8.37 -19.94 -41.74
CA GLU A 205 8.01 -20.83 -40.61
C GLU A 205 7.36 -20.06 -39.45
N SER A 206 7.75 -18.81 -39.20
CA SER A 206 7.13 -17.96 -38.18
C SER A 206 5.72 -17.48 -38.54
N GLU A 207 5.40 -17.35 -39.84
CA GLU A 207 4.06 -16.91 -40.29
C GLU A 207 2.98 -17.98 -40.10
N LYS A 208 3.33 -19.26 -39.92
CA LYS A 208 2.36 -20.31 -39.53
C LYS A 208 2.11 -20.40 -38.02
N SER A 209 2.86 -19.64 -37.21
CA SER A 209 2.82 -19.72 -35.75
C SER A 209 2.25 -18.46 -35.06
N ASN A 210 1.79 -17.47 -35.83
CA ASN A 210 1.00 -16.36 -35.28
C ASN A 210 -0.47 -16.78 -35.10
N GLN A 211 -0.70 -17.75 -34.20
CA GLN A 211 -1.93 -17.70 -33.42
C GLN A 211 -1.82 -16.47 -32.53
N ILE A 212 -2.82 -15.60 -32.63
CA ILE A 212 -3.05 -14.47 -31.75
C ILE A 212 -2.91 -14.97 -30.31
N VAL A 213 -1.82 -14.60 -29.64
CA VAL A 213 -1.73 -14.71 -28.19
C VAL A 213 -2.66 -13.60 -27.68
N GLU A 214 -3.93 -13.94 -27.48
CA GLU A 214 -4.79 -13.19 -26.58
C GLU A 214 -4.05 -13.13 -25.24
N MET A 215 -3.53 -11.94 -24.93
CA MET A 215 -3.06 -11.63 -23.60
C MET A 215 -4.29 -11.85 -22.70
N LYS A 216 -4.28 -12.94 -21.93
CA LYS A 216 -5.30 -13.27 -20.94
C LYS A 216 -5.22 -12.19 -19.86
N ILE A 217 -5.92 -11.08 -20.11
CA ILE A 217 -6.11 -10.04 -19.10
C ILE A 217 -7.05 -10.65 -18.07
N ASP A 218 -6.62 -10.66 -16.80
CA ASP A 218 -7.41 -11.18 -15.71
C ASP A 218 -8.75 -10.40 -15.66
N PRO A 219 -9.91 -11.07 -15.63
CA PRO A 219 -11.20 -10.40 -15.51
C PRO A 219 -11.29 -9.44 -14.30
N GLU A 220 -10.48 -9.67 -13.25
CA GLU A 220 -10.36 -8.75 -12.12
C GLU A 220 -9.70 -7.42 -12.49
N ASP A 221 -8.68 -7.43 -13.35
CA ASP A 221 -7.98 -6.22 -13.82
C ASP A 221 -8.89 -5.35 -14.70
N ILE A 222 -9.72 -5.98 -15.53
CA ILE A 222 -10.72 -5.29 -16.37
C ILE A 222 -11.78 -4.63 -15.48
N ALA A 223 -12.24 -5.32 -14.43
CA ALA A 223 -13.20 -4.78 -13.47
C ALA A 223 -12.63 -3.58 -12.70
N LEU A 224 -11.34 -3.63 -12.34
CA LEU A 224 -10.64 -2.53 -11.67
C LEU A 224 -10.53 -1.28 -12.55
N CYS A 225 -10.20 -1.45 -13.83
CA CYS A 225 -10.16 -0.36 -14.81
C CYS A 225 -11.56 0.28 -14.99
N HIS A 226 -12.61 -0.54 -15.13
CA HIS A 226 -13.98 -0.02 -15.24
C HIS A 226 -14.50 0.65 -13.96
N LEU A 227 -14.05 0.22 -12.79
CA LEU A 227 -14.37 0.87 -11.52
C LEU A 227 -13.66 2.23 -11.42
N ALA A 228 -12.39 2.30 -11.83
CA ALA A 228 -11.64 3.54 -11.89
C ALA A 228 -12.31 4.58 -12.82
N ASP A 229 -12.71 4.16 -14.02
CA ASP A 229 -13.41 5.03 -14.97
C ASP A 229 -14.77 5.53 -14.44
N LYS A 230 -15.52 4.66 -13.75
CA LYS A 230 -16.80 5.05 -13.11
C LYS A 230 -16.63 6.03 -11.95
N ILE A 231 -15.51 5.98 -11.23
CA ILE A 231 -15.19 6.91 -10.14
C ILE A 231 -14.79 8.27 -10.71
N VAL A 232 -14.04 8.30 -11.81
CA VAL A 232 -13.62 9.54 -12.49
C VAL A 232 -14.81 10.27 -13.12
N HIS A 233 -15.79 9.55 -13.67
CA HIS A 233 -16.94 10.17 -14.35
C HIS A 233 -18.16 10.47 -13.46
N ARG A 234 -18.14 10.09 -12.16
CA ARG A 234 -19.20 10.45 -11.20
C ARG A 234 -18.96 11.75 -10.44
N ASN A 235 -17.78 12.37 -10.62
CA ASN A 235 -17.41 13.63 -9.96
C ASN A 235 -17.38 14.84 -10.92
N CYS A 236 -18.03 14.72 -12.09
CA CYS A 236 -18.39 15.85 -12.96
C CYS A 236 -19.91 16.00 -13.01
#